data_AF-A0A538ARR4-F1
#
_entry.id   AF-A0A538ARR4-F1
#
_cell.length_a   1.000
_cell.length_b   1.000
_cell.length_c   1.000
_cell.angle_alpha   90.00
_cell.angle_beta   90.00
_cell.angle_gamma   90.00
#
_symmetry.space_group_name_H-M   'P 1'
#
loop_
_entity.id
_entity.type
_entity.pdbx_description
1 polymer ?
#
loop_
_entity_poly.entity_id
_entity_poly.type
_entity_poly.pdbx_seq_one_letter_code
_entity_poly.pdbx_strand_id
1 'polypeptide(L)' 'MVGSSAERELFPAFLYVYVDDADQTYRRALEAGAVSLEEPFDTPYGDRRAMVRDPFGNVFQIAHVLSP' A
#
# COMPACT_ATOMS: atom_id res chain seq x y z
N MET A 1 7.84 15.95 26.44
CA MET A 1 8.78 14.83 26.60
C MET A 1 9.20 14.40 25.20
N VAL A 2 10.43 14.72 24.80
CA VAL A 2 11.01 14.21 23.56
C VAL A 2 11.96 13.10 24.00
N GLY A 3 11.64 11.85 23.65
CA GLY A 3 12.56 10.74 23.87
C GLY A 3 13.85 11.00 23.08
N SER A 4 15.00 10.60 23.61
CA SER A 4 16.26 10.68 22.88
C SER A 4 16.09 10.05 21.49
N SER A 5 16.53 10.75 20.44
CA SER A 5 16.42 10.34 19.04
C SER A 5 17.39 9.19 18.71
N ALA A 6 17.27 8.08 19.44
CA ALA A 6 17.90 6.84 19.01
C ALA A 6 17.30 6.43 17.67
N GLU A 7 18.15 5.99 16.73
CA GLU A 7 17.69 5.43 15.47
C GLU A 7 16.71 4.29 15.76
N ARG A 8 15.56 4.30 15.07
CA ARG A 8 14.56 3.25 15.21
C ARG A 8 15.07 2.01 14.49
N GLU A 9 14.92 0.83 15.10
CA GLU A 9 15.17 -0.44 14.42
C GLU A 9 14.31 -0.56 13.15
N LEU A 10 14.81 -1.28 12.15
CA LEU A 10 14.04 -1.55 10.92
C LEU A 10 12.84 -2.45 11.24
N PHE A 11 11.64 -2.02 10.87
CA PHE A 11 10.43 -2.81 10.98
C PHE A 11 9.55 -2.62 9.74
N PRO A 12 8.84 -3.66 9.28
CA PRO A 12 7.94 -3.54 8.13
C PRO A 12 6.77 -2.61 8.48
N ALA A 13 6.48 -1.67 7.59
CA ALA A 13 5.32 -0.79 7.70
C ALA A 13 4.06 -1.48 7.15
N PHE A 14 2.91 -1.03 7.66
CA PHE A 14 1.61 -1.31 7.08
C PHE A 14 0.92 0.03 6.81
N LEU A 15 0.69 0.36 5.54
CA LEU A 15 0.21 1.67 5.12
C LEU A 15 -1.00 1.57 4.22
N TYR A 16 -1.97 2.45 4.43
CA TYR A 16 -3.07 2.71 3.50
C TYR A 16 -2.79 4.01 2.77
N VAL A 17 -2.61 3.94 1.45
CA VAL A 17 -2.13 5.07 0.64
C VAL A 17 -3.10 5.31 -0.51
N TYR A 18 -3.57 6.55 -0.59
CA TYR A 18 -4.37 7.01 -1.73
C TYR A 18 -3.47 7.44 -2.88
N VAL A 19 -3.84 7.03 -4.07
CA VAL A 19 -3.18 7.32 -5.34
C VAL A 19 -4.22 7.74 -6.38
N ASP A 20 -3.79 8.24 -7.53
CA ASP A 20 -4.71 8.63 -8.60
C ASP A 20 -5.36 7.41 -9.28
N ASP A 21 -4.61 6.33 -9.44
CA ASP A 21 -5.06 5.07 -10.07
C ASP A 21 -4.44 3.87 -9.33
N ALA A 22 -5.32 3.05 -8.74
CA ALA A 22 -4.94 1.92 -7.90
C ALA A 22 -4.50 0.72 -8.75
N ASP A 23 -5.16 0.46 -9.88
CA ASP A 23 -4.80 -0.63 -10.80
C ASP A 23 -3.47 -0.34 -11.48
N GLN A 24 -3.22 0.90 -11.89
CA GLN A 24 -1.93 1.30 -12.44
C GLN A 24 -0.81 1.18 -11.40
N THR A 25 -1.04 1.70 -10.19
CA THR A 25 -0.02 1.65 -9.12
C THR A 25 0.25 0.21 -8.68
N TYR A 26 -0.79 -0.62 -8.57
CA TYR A 26 -0.67 -2.05 -8.30
C TYR A 26 0.22 -2.77 -9.32
N ARG A 27 -0.03 -2.58 -10.62
CA ARG A 27 0.81 -3.18 -11.68
C ARG A 27 2.27 -2.74 -11.59
N ARG A 28 2.51 -1.44 -11.36
CA ARG A 28 3.87 -0.91 -11.15
C ARG A 28 4.56 -1.54 -9.94
N ALA A 29 3.83 -1.77 -8.85
CA ALA A 29 4.37 -2.43 -7.68
C ALA A 29 4.81 -3.87 -8.00
N LEU A 30 4.00 -4.62 -8.74
CA LEU A 30 4.35 -5.98 -9.18
C LEU A 30 5.57 -5.99 -10.11
N GLU A 31 5.64 -5.06 -11.07
CA GLU A 31 6.80 -4.90 -11.96
C GLU A 31 8.09 -4.56 -11.18
N ALA A 32 7.96 -3.87 -10.04
CA ALA A 32 9.05 -3.55 -9.12
C ALA A 32 9.43 -4.70 -8.16
N GLY A 33 8.78 -5.87 -8.28
CA GLY A 33 9.08 -7.06 -7.46
C GLY A 33 8.25 -7.18 -6.19
N ALA A 34 7.19 -6.39 -6.03
CA ALA A 34 6.22 -6.63 -4.97
C ALA A 34 5.41 -7.90 -5.25
N VAL A 35 4.93 -8.54 -4.19
CA VAL A 35 4.05 -9.69 -4.25
C VAL A 35 2.62 -9.23 -4.00
N SER A 36 1.69 -9.66 -4.85
CA SER A 36 0.26 -9.44 -4.63
C SER A 36 -0.22 -10.19 -3.39
N LEU A 37 -0.91 -9.48 -2.50
CA LEU A 37 -1.64 -10.06 -1.37
C LEU A 37 -3.15 -10.06 -1.64
N GLU A 38 -3.63 -9.06 -2.37
CA GLU A 38 -5.03 -8.90 -2.76
C GLU A 38 -5.08 -8.17 -4.11
N GLU A 39 -5.76 -8.76 -5.08
CA GLU A 39 -5.96 -8.14 -6.38
C GLU A 39 -6.89 -6.92 -6.29
N PRO A 40 -6.76 -5.94 -7.20
CA PRO A 40 -7.63 -4.77 -7.22
C PRO A 40 -9.12 -5.13 -7.29
N PHE A 41 -9.91 -4.64 -6.34
CA PHE A 41 -11.36 -4.81 -6.31
C PHE A 41 -12.06 -3.56 -5.79
N ASP A 42 -13.36 -3.48 -6.09
CA ASP A 42 -14.22 -2.39 -5.63
C ASP A 42 -14.74 -2.75 -4.23
N THR A 43 -14.36 -1.93 -3.27
CA THR A 43 -14.71 -2.13 -1.87
C THR A 43 -16.14 -1.64 -1.59
N PRO A 44 -16.84 -2.21 -0.60
CA PRO A 44 -18.22 -1.81 -0.28
C PRO A 44 -18.34 -0.38 0.28
N TYR A 45 -17.21 0.26 0.63
CA TYR A 45 -17.14 1.64 1.13
C TYR A 45 -16.66 2.64 0.08
N GLY A 46 -16.57 2.22 -1.20
CA GLY A 46 -16.42 3.14 -2.32
C GLY A 46 -14.98 3.40 -2.80
N ASP A 47 -14.01 2.58 -2.42
CA ASP A 47 -12.66 2.62 -2.98
C ASP A 47 -12.43 1.50 -3.99
N ARG A 48 -11.65 1.77 -5.03
CA ARG A 48 -10.90 0.75 -5.78
C ARG A 48 -9.62 0.48 -5.00
N ARG A 49 -9.44 -0.73 -4.45
CA ARG A 49 -8.32 -1.07 -3.56
C ARG A 49 -7.60 -2.34 -3.99
N ALA A 50 -6.28 -2.36 -3.83
CA ALA A 50 -5.44 -3.55 -3.91
C ALA A 50 -4.45 -3.62 -2.72
N MET A 51 -3.80 -4.76 -2.54
CA MET A 51 -2.79 -4.92 -1.48
C MET A 51 -1.55 -5.66 -1.98
N VAL A 52 -0.39 -5.11 -1.68
CA VAL A 52 0.91 -5.69 -2.07
C VAL A 52 1.89 -5.70 -0.90
N ARG A 53 2.82 -6.65 -0.93
CA ARG A 53 4.00 -6.68 -0.06
C ARG A 53 5.26 -6.41 -0.86
N ASP A 54 6.03 -5.41 -0.48
CA ASP A 54 7.28 -5.07 -1.16
C ASP A 54 8.44 -6.04 -0.78
N PRO A 55 9.61 -5.96 -1.45
CA PRO A 55 10.76 -6.80 -1.15
C PRO A 55 11.35 -6.62 0.27
N PHE A 56 11.08 -5.51 0.93
CA PHE A 56 11.55 -5.20 2.29
C PHE A 56 10.54 -5.65 3.37
N GLY A 57 9.41 -6.23 2.96
CA GLY A 57 8.37 -6.74 3.85
C GLY A 57 7.31 -5.71 4.23
N ASN A 58 7.35 -4.49 3.70
CA ASN A 58 6.30 -3.51 3.92
C ASN A 58 5.04 -3.93 3.18
N VAL A 59 3.90 -3.59 3.75
CA VAL A 59 2.58 -3.88 3.20
C VAL A 59 1.87 -2.58 2.87
N PHE A 60 1.41 -2.47 1.62
CA PHE A 60 0.69 -1.31 1.11
C PHE A 60 -0.71 -1.72 0.70
N GLN A 61 -1.71 -1.05 1.28
CA GLN A 61 -3.06 -0.97 0.72
C GLN A 61 -3.10 0.25 -0.20
N ILE A 62 -3.24 0.00 -1.49
CA ILE A 62 -3.23 1.00 -2.55
C ILE A 62 -4.68 1.27 -2.92
N ALA A 63 -5.14 2.51 -2.78
CA ALA A 63 -6.53 2.85 -3.00
C ALA A 63 -6.71 4.13 -3.83
N HIS A 64 -7.85 4.22 -4.51
CA HIS A 64 -8.42 5.49 -4.93
C HIS A 64 -9.93 5.47 -4.73
N VAL A 65 -10.52 6.64 -4.49
CA VAL A 65 -11.97 6.77 -4.33
C VAL A 65 -12.64 6.55 -5.69
N LEU A 66 -13.60 5.64 -5.74
CA LEU A 66 -14.48 5.47 -6.90
C LEU A 66 -15.35 6.73 -7.00
N SER A 67 -15.31 7.39 -8.15
CA SER A 67 -16.24 8.50 -8.39
C SER A 67 -17.68 7.98 -8.31
N PRO A 68 -18.61 8.76 -7.69
CA PRO A 68 -20.01 8.37 -7.59
C PRO A 68 -20.71 8.26 -8.95
#